data_AF-A0A919VJQ6-F1
#
_entry.id   AF-A0A919VJQ6-F1
#
_cell.length_a   1.000
_cell.length_b   1.000
_cell.length_c   1.000
_cell.angle_alpha   90.00
_cell.angle_beta   90.00
_cell.angle_gamma   90.00
#
_symmetry.space_group_name_H-M   'P 1'
#
loop_
_entity.id
_entity.type
_entity.pdbx_description
1 polymer ?
#
loop_
_entity_poly.entity_id
_entity_poly.type
_entity_poly.pdbx_seq_one_letter_code
_entity_poly.pdbx_strand_id
1 'polypeptide(L)'
;MRRSHPLLVTVVALAALSACGSSEPAADKSSEVATLTSPAAQASTAPKPERPRERLDGTPEEFEAMLGPYNKCLKEHGALPKSEWFPDGTSKKPDPEKIAALADKAEAADRICNPQYYPLPPWEKDPANPEARDFARDVVKCLKEKGVKYVGTDVNGVDIALGGEQNHMPSVRKGLDLMPECERQAAAQLKK
;
A
#
# COMPACT_ATOMS: atom_id res chain seq x y z
N MET A 1 29.58 2.72 63.90
CA MET A 1 30.94 2.25 63.53
C MET A 1 31.15 2.49 62.05
N ARG A 2 32.21 3.21 61.69
CA ARG A 2 32.65 3.49 60.31
C ARG A 2 33.40 2.28 59.75
N ARG A 3 33.27 2.00 58.45
CA ARG A 3 34.39 1.68 57.56
C ARG A 3 34.01 1.93 56.10
N SER A 4 35.01 2.34 55.34
CA SER A 4 34.89 3.25 54.19
C SER A 4 35.86 2.82 53.07
N HIS A 5 35.48 3.11 51.81
CA HIS A 5 36.28 3.26 50.57
C HIS A 5 36.90 2.01 49.90
N PRO A 6 37.27 2.04 48.58
CA PRO A 6 37.25 3.17 47.62
C PRO A 6 36.62 2.93 46.23
N LEU A 7 36.26 4.06 45.61
CA LEU A 7 36.09 4.30 44.17
C LEU A 7 37.40 4.06 43.39
N LEU A 8 37.29 3.50 42.18
CA LEU A 8 38.32 3.63 41.14
C LEU A 8 37.70 4.31 39.92
N VAL A 9 38.15 5.54 39.70
CA VAL A 9 37.92 6.39 38.54
C VAL A 9 39.14 6.25 37.64
N THR A 10 38.96 6.02 36.34
CA THR A 10 40.02 6.22 35.35
C THR A 10 39.45 6.95 34.14
N VAL A 11 40.14 8.02 33.73
CA VAL A 11 39.73 9.08 32.81
C VAL A 11 40.81 9.21 31.72
N VAL A 12 40.41 9.75 30.56
CA VAL A 12 41.21 10.38 29.45
C VAL A 12 41.88 9.36 28.49
N ALA A 13 41.90 9.50 27.15
CA ALA A 13 42.01 10.71 26.33
C ALA A 13 41.55 10.56 24.86
N LEU A 14 41.01 11.66 24.31
CA LEU A 14 40.88 11.98 22.88
C LEU A 14 42.23 12.43 22.28
N ALA A 15 42.48 12.09 21.01
CA ALA A 15 43.25 12.81 19.96
C ALA A 15 43.63 11.78 18.85
N ALA A 16 43.74 12.04 17.55
CA ALA A 16 43.54 13.21 16.68
C ALA A 16 43.54 12.68 15.22
N LEU A 17 43.00 13.48 14.30
CA LEU A 17 43.08 13.29 12.84
C LEU A 17 44.53 13.33 12.35
N SER A 18 44.90 12.43 11.43
CA SER A 18 46.03 12.63 10.49
C SER A 18 45.65 12.15 9.10
N ALA A 19 45.59 13.12 8.20
CA ALA A 19 45.49 12.98 6.76
C ALA A 19 46.77 12.40 6.13
N CYS A 20 46.64 12.01 4.85
CA CYS A 20 47.67 11.93 3.82
C CYS A 20 48.92 11.06 4.05
N GLY A 21 48.97 9.96 3.28
CA GLY A 21 49.96 9.81 2.21
C GLY A 21 51.43 9.65 2.60
N SER A 22 51.97 8.44 2.37
CA SER A 22 53.37 8.13 2.02
C SER A 22 53.47 6.62 1.81
N SER A 23 54.13 6.04 0.82
CA SER A 23 54.85 6.55 -0.35
C SER A 23 55.03 5.36 -1.30
N GLU A 24 55.05 5.66 -2.60
CA GLU A 24 55.56 4.79 -3.67
C GLU A 24 57.04 4.43 -3.44
N PRO A 25 57.56 3.39 -4.12
CA PRO A 25 58.50 3.72 -5.19
C PRO A 25 58.12 3.11 -6.55
N ALA A 26 58.03 4.01 -7.53
CA ALA A 26 58.33 3.93 -8.97
C ALA A 26 59.02 2.64 -9.48
N ALA A 27 58.77 2.12 -10.69
CA ALA A 27 58.01 2.57 -11.85
C ALA A 27 57.86 1.41 -12.86
N ASP A 28 57.15 1.72 -13.96
CA ASP A 28 57.17 1.12 -15.29
C ASP A 28 56.14 0.02 -15.66
N LYS A 29 55.00 0.53 -16.15
CA LYS A 29 54.25 0.10 -17.36
C LYS A 29 53.70 -1.33 -17.40
N SER A 30 52.49 -1.47 -16.86
CA SER A 30 51.24 -1.63 -17.64
C SER A 30 50.15 -1.97 -16.65
N SER A 31 49.29 -1.00 -16.35
CA SER A 31 48.15 -1.20 -15.45
C SER A 31 47.17 -2.16 -16.12
N GLU A 32 47.32 -3.45 -15.85
CA GLU A 32 46.29 -4.44 -16.15
C GLU A 32 45.12 -4.16 -15.21
N VAL A 33 44.22 -3.29 -15.66
CA VAL A 33 42.93 -3.08 -15.00
C VAL A 33 42.17 -4.38 -15.16
N ALA A 34 42.06 -5.13 -14.06
CA ALA A 34 41.23 -6.32 -13.97
C ALA A 34 39.79 -5.94 -14.34
N THR A 35 39.44 -6.15 -15.61
CA THR A 35 38.10 -5.93 -16.10
C THR A 35 37.28 -7.10 -15.60
N LEU A 36 36.45 -6.88 -14.58
CA LEU A 36 35.43 -7.85 -14.20
C LEU A 36 34.52 -8.02 -15.41
N THR A 37 34.68 -9.13 -16.14
CA THR A 37 33.73 -9.56 -17.15
C THR A 37 32.46 -9.99 -16.41
N SER A 38 31.55 -9.06 -16.19
CA SER A 38 30.18 -9.40 -15.84
C SER A 38 29.61 -10.25 -16.97
N PRO A 39 29.00 -11.43 -16.68
CA PRO A 39 28.21 -12.14 -17.66
C PRO A 39 27.25 -11.15 -18.30
N ALA A 40 27.16 -11.19 -19.64
CA ALA A 40 26.20 -10.36 -20.37
C ALA A 40 24.84 -10.50 -19.68
N ALA A 41 24.29 -9.37 -19.24
CA ALA A 41 22.97 -9.33 -18.62
C ALA A 41 22.01 -10.01 -19.59
N GLN A 42 21.49 -11.18 -19.20
CA GLN A 42 20.37 -11.78 -19.89
C GLN A 42 19.28 -10.71 -19.89
N ALA A 43 18.75 -10.40 -21.08
CA ALA A 43 17.72 -9.40 -21.23
C ALA A 43 16.63 -9.66 -20.19
N SER A 44 16.57 -8.81 -19.15
CA SER A 44 15.49 -8.85 -18.19
C SER A 44 14.21 -8.72 -18.99
N THR A 45 13.33 -9.70 -18.85
CA THR A 45 11.92 -9.54 -19.20
C THR A 45 11.49 -8.15 -18.80
N ALA A 46 10.88 -7.41 -19.75
CA ALA A 46 10.41 -6.05 -19.52
C ALA A 46 9.76 -5.97 -18.13
N PRO A 47 10.09 -4.95 -17.31
CA PRO A 47 9.54 -4.85 -15.97
C PRO A 47 8.03 -4.98 -16.06
N LYS A 48 7.48 -5.93 -15.30
CA LYS A 48 6.02 -6.04 -15.15
C LYS A 48 5.53 -4.68 -14.68
N PRO A 49 4.38 -4.18 -15.17
CA PRO A 49 3.79 -2.98 -14.63
C PRO A 49 3.67 -3.14 -13.11
N GLU A 50 4.42 -2.36 -12.36
CA GLU A 50 4.28 -2.34 -10.90
C GLU A 50 3.01 -1.54 -10.59
N ARG A 51 2.06 -2.20 -9.96
CA ARG A 51 0.79 -1.58 -9.59
C ARG A 51 1.06 -0.53 -8.51
N PRO A 52 0.62 0.73 -8.69
CA PRO A 52 0.73 1.73 -7.63
C PRO A 52 -0.07 1.23 -6.42
N ARG A 53 0.43 1.54 -5.21
CA ARG A 53 -0.23 1.19 -3.97
C ARG A 53 -0.86 2.43 -3.34
N GLU A 54 -2.10 2.29 -2.91
CA GLU A 54 -2.80 3.29 -2.12
C GLU A 54 -2.06 3.55 -0.81
N ARG A 55 -2.15 4.79 -0.32
CA ARG A 55 -1.72 5.14 1.02
C ARG A 55 -2.92 5.18 1.95
N LEU A 56 -2.73 4.76 3.20
CA LEU A 56 -3.79 4.81 4.21
C LEU A 56 -4.27 6.26 4.50
N ASP A 57 -3.38 7.25 4.33
CA ASP A 57 -3.67 8.67 4.50
C ASP A 57 -3.92 9.41 3.17
N GLY A 58 -4.06 8.68 2.05
CA GLY A 58 -4.26 9.25 0.74
C GLY A 58 -5.66 9.85 0.55
N THR A 59 -5.78 10.76 -0.41
CA THR A 59 -7.08 11.36 -0.75
C THR A 59 -7.80 10.59 -1.86
N PRO A 60 -9.13 10.73 -2.00
CA PRO A 60 -9.86 10.15 -3.14
C PRO A 60 -9.29 10.61 -4.49
N GLU A 61 -8.84 11.85 -4.60
CA GLU A 61 -8.26 12.40 -5.84
C GLU A 61 -6.92 11.74 -6.18
N GLU A 62 -6.11 11.41 -5.17
CA GLU A 62 -4.87 10.66 -5.38
C GLU A 62 -5.16 9.24 -5.87
N PHE A 63 -6.16 8.57 -5.30
CA PHE A 63 -6.61 7.26 -5.78
C PHE A 63 -7.11 7.33 -7.23
N GLU A 64 -7.95 8.33 -7.56
CA GLU A 64 -8.43 8.55 -8.92
C GLU A 64 -7.28 8.79 -9.92
N ALA A 65 -6.25 9.54 -9.51
CA ALA A 65 -5.06 9.73 -10.33
C ALA A 65 -4.32 8.42 -10.61
N MET A 66 -4.29 7.48 -9.65
CA MET A 66 -3.69 6.16 -9.84
C MET A 66 -4.48 5.27 -10.81
N LEU A 67 -5.78 5.53 -11.01
CA LEU A 67 -6.62 4.74 -11.93
C LEU A 67 -6.37 5.02 -13.41
N GLY A 68 -5.52 6.00 -13.77
CA GLY A 68 -5.23 6.37 -15.16
C GLY A 68 -4.88 5.16 -16.07
N PRO A 69 -3.86 4.36 -15.73
CA PRO A 69 -3.49 3.17 -16.50
C PRO A 69 -4.61 2.11 -16.57
N TYR A 70 -5.31 1.88 -15.46
CA TYR A 70 -6.41 0.93 -15.38
C TYR A 70 -7.58 1.34 -16.30
N ASN A 71 -8.01 2.60 -16.24
CA ASN A 71 -9.07 3.15 -17.08
C ASN A 71 -8.69 3.13 -18.58
N LYS A 72 -7.40 3.37 -18.90
CA LYS A 72 -6.91 3.24 -20.27
C LYS A 72 -7.04 1.80 -20.76
N CYS A 73 -6.59 0.82 -19.98
CA CYS A 73 -6.71 -0.59 -20.31
C CYS A 73 -8.17 -1.00 -20.54
N LEU A 74 -9.08 -0.60 -19.65
CA LEU A 74 -10.51 -0.90 -19.80
C LEU A 74 -11.06 -0.41 -21.15
N LYS A 75 -10.73 0.83 -21.54
CA LYS A 75 -11.15 1.40 -22.82
C LYS A 75 -10.56 0.64 -24.02
N GLU A 76 -9.29 0.26 -23.96
CA GLU A 76 -8.62 -0.54 -25.00
C GLU A 76 -9.27 -1.91 -25.18
N HIS A 77 -9.82 -2.49 -24.09
CA HIS A 77 -10.57 -3.74 -24.10
C HIS A 77 -12.09 -3.56 -24.33
N GLY A 78 -12.54 -2.36 -24.72
CA GLY A 78 -13.93 -2.10 -25.12
C GLY A 78 -14.92 -1.97 -23.97
N ALA A 79 -14.44 -1.80 -22.74
CA ALA A 79 -15.29 -1.43 -21.61
C ALA A 79 -15.56 0.09 -21.64
N LEU A 80 -16.83 0.44 -21.75
CA LEU A 80 -17.29 1.83 -21.67
C LEU A 80 -17.61 2.18 -20.22
N PRO A 81 -17.35 3.42 -19.75
CA PRO A 81 -17.80 3.86 -18.44
C PRO A 81 -19.33 3.86 -18.39
N LYS A 82 -19.91 3.65 -17.21
CA LYS A 82 -21.38 3.52 -17.03
C LYS A 82 -22.16 4.74 -17.54
N SER A 83 -21.58 5.93 -17.50
CA SER A 83 -22.15 7.15 -18.07
C SER A 83 -22.40 7.06 -19.58
N GLU A 84 -21.59 6.27 -20.27
CA GLU A 84 -21.65 6.06 -21.73
C GLU A 84 -22.50 4.84 -22.10
N TRP A 85 -23.03 4.09 -21.12
CA TRP A 85 -24.00 3.01 -21.40
C TRP A 85 -25.35 3.56 -21.89
N PHE A 86 -25.57 4.88 -21.74
CA PHE A 86 -26.78 5.60 -22.09
C PHE A 86 -26.44 6.83 -22.95
N PRO A 87 -25.97 6.64 -24.20
CA PRO A 87 -25.45 7.72 -25.05
C PRO A 87 -26.48 8.81 -25.39
N ASP A 88 -27.77 8.52 -25.25
CA ASP A 88 -28.84 9.41 -25.74
C ASP A 88 -29.42 10.34 -24.67
N GLY A 89 -28.99 10.23 -23.40
CA GLY A 89 -29.55 11.02 -22.29
C GLY A 89 -31.07 10.83 -22.07
N THR A 90 -31.69 9.88 -22.76
CA THR A 90 -33.12 9.63 -22.70
C THR A 90 -33.45 8.78 -21.48
N SER A 91 -34.47 9.18 -20.71
CA SER A 91 -35.00 8.44 -19.55
C SER A 91 -35.66 7.09 -19.92
N LYS A 92 -35.47 6.58 -21.14
CA LYS A 92 -35.94 5.26 -21.52
C LYS A 92 -35.03 4.21 -20.88
N LYS A 93 -35.65 3.26 -20.18
CA LYS A 93 -34.92 2.09 -19.69
C LYS A 93 -34.23 1.43 -20.89
N PRO A 94 -32.90 1.28 -20.85
CA PRO A 94 -32.14 0.63 -21.91
C PRO A 94 -32.62 -0.81 -22.03
N ASP A 95 -32.42 -1.36 -23.22
CA ASP A 95 -32.62 -2.77 -23.49
C ASP A 95 -31.78 -3.61 -22.51
N PRO A 96 -32.40 -4.46 -21.67
CA PRO A 96 -31.69 -5.31 -20.73
C PRO A 96 -30.61 -6.17 -21.39
N GLU A 97 -30.83 -6.64 -22.62
CA GLU A 97 -29.84 -7.45 -23.34
C GLU A 97 -28.59 -6.63 -23.70
N LYS A 98 -28.77 -5.36 -24.07
CA LYS A 98 -27.64 -4.46 -24.34
C LYS A 98 -26.85 -4.13 -23.08
N ILE A 99 -27.54 -3.94 -21.95
CA ILE A 99 -26.88 -3.72 -20.66
C ILE A 99 -26.11 -4.96 -20.22
N ALA A 100 -26.68 -6.16 -20.39
CA ALA A 100 -25.98 -7.41 -20.12
C ALA A 100 -24.72 -7.53 -20.98
N ALA A 101 -24.82 -7.30 -22.30
CA ALA A 101 -23.66 -7.37 -23.19
C ALA A 101 -22.57 -6.33 -22.86
N LEU A 102 -22.93 -5.14 -22.39
CA LEU A 102 -21.97 -4.13 -21.92
C LEU A 102 -21.31 -4.55 -20.60
N ALA A 103 -22.08 -5.14 -19.68
CA ALA A 103 -21.56 -5.67 -18.42
C ALA A 103 -20.57 -6.82 -18.68
N ASP A 104 -20.90 -7.75 -19.58
CA ASP A 104 -20.02 -8.86 -19.96
C ASP A 104 -18.69 -8.37 -20.54
N LYS A 105 -18.72 -7.33 -21.39
CA LYS A 105 -17.50 -6.68 -21.90
C LYS A 105 -16.69 -6.00 -20.80
N ALA A 106 -17.35 -5.30 -19.89
CA ALA A 106 -16.69 -4.67 -18.76
C ALA A 106 -16.02 -5.69 -17.85
N GLU A 107 -16.68 -6.82 -17.56
CA GLU A 107 -16.10 -7.91 -16.77
C GLU A 107 -14.93 -8.58 -17.50
N ALA A 108 -15.05 -8.82 -18.81
CA ALA A 108 -13.97 -9.38 -19.61
C ALA A 108 -12.73 -8.48 -19.64
N ALA A 109 -12.91 -7.16 -19.74
CA ALA A 109 -11.84 -6.19 -19.65
C ALA A 109 -11.24 -6.14 -18.24
N ASP A 110 -12.07 -6.13 -17.19
CA ASP A 110 -11.60 -6.09 -15.79
C ASP A 110 -10.71 -7.29 -15.46
N ARG A 111 -11.07 -8.50 -15.91
CA ARG A 111 -10.23 -9.71 -15.71
C ARG A 111 -8.81 -9.57 -16.28
N ILE A 112 -8.61 -8.73 -17.29
CA ILE A 112 -7.31 -8.46 -17.90
C ILE A 112 -6.62 -7.28 -17.20
N CYS A 113 -7.36 -6.19 -16.99
CA CYS A 113 -6.81 -4.91 -16.53
C CYS A 113 -6.56 -4.86 -15.03
N ASN A 114 -7.42 -5.48 -14.22
CA ASN A 114 -7.35 -5.42 -12.76
C ASN A 114 -6.03 -5.99 -12.21
N PRO A 115 -5.60 -7.21 -12.59
CA PRO A 115 -4.36 -7.78 -12.07
C PRO A 115 -3.09 -7.03 -12.46
N GLN A 116 -3.15 -6.17 -13.49
CA GLN A 116 -2.00 -5.45 -14.04
C GLN A 116 -1.94 -3.99 -13.59
N TYR A 117 -3.08 -3.33 -13.44
CA TYR A 117 -3.14 -1.87 -13.36
C TYR A 117 -3.99 -1.30 -12.23
N TYR A 118 -4.92 -2.07 -11.66
CA TYR A 118 -5.73 -1.54 -10.57
C TYR A 118 -4.84 -1.26 -9.36
N PRO A 119 -4.97 -0.14 -8.65
CA PRO A 119 -4.12 0.12 -7.50
C PRO A 119 -4.20 -1.01 -6.46
N LEU A 120 -3.09 -1.28 -5.77
CA LEU A 120 -3.09 -2.17 -4.61
C LEU A 120 -3.67 -1.41 -3.40
N PRO A 121 -4.39 -2.08 -2.49
CA PRO A 121 -4.92 -1.44 -1.29
C PRO A 121 -3.77 -0.93 -0.40
N PRO A 122 -4.04 -0.09 0.62
CA PRO A 122 -3.05 0.26 1.63
C PRO A 122 -2.40 -0.99 2.23
N TRP A 123 -1.09 -0.95 2.50
CA TRP A 123 -0.34 -2.12 2.97
C TRP A 123 -0.94 -2.72 4.25
N GLU A 124 -1.43 -1.86 5.15
CA GLU A 124 -2.09 -2.24 6.39
C GLU A 124 -3.40 -3.03 6.18
N LYS A 125 -4.00 -2.93 4.99
CA LYS A 125 -5.29 -3.55 4.61
C LYS A 125 -5.12 -4.60 3.51
N ASP A 126 -3.89 -4.89 3.10
CA ASP A 126 -3.60 -5.87 2.06
C ASP A 126 -3.64 -7.30 2.65
N PRO A 127 -4.44 -8.23 2.11
CA PRO A 127 -4.43 -9.63 2.55
C PRO A 127 -3.06 -10.33 2.45
N ALA A 128 -2.15 -9.82 1.61
CA ALA A 128 -0.77 -10.31 1.51
C ALA A 128 0.13 -9.84 2.67
N ASN A 129 -0.29 -8.83 3.44
CA ASN A 129 0.40 -8.39 4.63
C ASN A 129 0.02 -9.29 5.82
N PRO A 130 0.97 -10.02 6.45
CA PRO A 130 0.67 -10.87 7.59
C PRO A 130 0.11 -10.10 8.80
N GLU A 131 0.35 -8.80 8.90
CA GLU A 131 -0.13 -7.94 9.98
C GLU A 131 -1.53 -7.35 9.73
N ALA A 132 -2.08 -7.51 8.52
CA ALA A 132 -3.34 -6.85 8.14
C ALA A 132 -4.53 -7.26 9.03
N ARG A 133 -4.54 -8.51 9.49
CA ARG A 133 -5.57 -8.99 10.42
C ARG A 133 -5.47 -8.34 11.79
N ASP A 134 -4.26 -8.11 12.28
CA ASP A 134 -4.05 -7.45 13.57
C ASP A 134 -4.36 -5.96 13.47
N PHE A 135 -3.98 -5.31 12.37
CA PHE A 135 -4.43 -3.95 12.05
C PHE A 135 -5.97 -3.84 12.07
N ALA A 136 -6.68 -4.72 11.36
CA ALA A 136 -8.14 -4.72 11.33
C ALA A 136 -8.75 -4.91 12.74
N ARG A 137 -8.19 -5.81 13.55
CA ARG A 137 -8.61 -6.02 14.94
C ARG A 137 -8.43 -4.76 15.80
N ASP A 138 -7.32 -4.05 15.64
CA ASP A 138 -7.04 -2.83 16.39
C ASP A 138 -7.97 -1.67 15.98
N VAL A 139 -8.29 -1.55 14.69
CA VAL A 139 -9.31 -0.59 14.22
C VAL A 139 -10.68 -0.93 14.80
N VAL A 140 -11.10 -2.20 14.74
CA VAL A 140 -12.36 -2.68 15.34
C VAL A 140 -12.41 -2.39 16.83
N LYS A 141 -11.30 -2.60 17.55
CA LYS A 141 -11.19 -2.28 18.98
C LYS A 141 -11.40 -0.79 19.24
N CYS A 142 -10.71 0.07 18.51
CA CYS A 142 -10.87 1.52 18.61
C CYS A 142 -12.31 1.97 18.34
N LEU A 143 -12.97 1.42 17.30
CA LEU A 143 -14.35 1.74 16.96
C LEU A 143 -15.32 1.33 18.09
N LYS A 144 -15.11 0.16 18.70
CA LYS A 144 -15.89 -0.29 19.86
C LYS A 144 -15.70 0.63 21.06
N GLU A 145 -14.46 1.01 21.37
CA GLU A 145 -14.14 1.95 22.46
C GLU A 145 -14.80 3.31 22.26
N LYS A 146 -14.93 3.77 21.00
CA LYS A 146 -15.64 5.00 20.65
C LYS A 146 -17.16 4.82 20.52
N GLY A 147 -17.68 3.63 20.85
CA GLY A 147 -19.10 3.34 20.96
C GLY A 147 -19.80 3.01 19.63
N VAL A 148 -19.09 2.41 18.67
CA VAL A 148 -19.71 1.73 17.53
C VAL A 148 -20.18 0.34 17.99
N LYS A 149 -21.50 0.15 18.05
CA LYS A 149 -22.10 -1.04 18.66
C LYS A 149 -21.95 -2.31 17.81
N TYR A 150 -22.24 -2.21 16.52
CA TYR A 150 -22.18 -3.34 15.59
C TYR A 150 -21.01 -3.14 14.62
N VAL A 151 -19.84 -3.66 15.01
CA VAL A 151 -18.61 -3.64 14.24
C VAL A 151 -17.80 -4.92 14.49
N GLY A 152 -17.19 -5.46 13.45
CA GLY A 152 -16.34 -6.64 13.47
C GLY A 152 -15.46 -6.71 12.23
N THR A 153 -14.70 -7.78 12.11
CA THR A 153 -14.04 -8.14 10.86
C THR A 153 -14.95 -9.03 10.02
N ASP A 154 -14.75 -9.04 8.71
CA ASP A 154 -15.41 -9.93 7.77
C ASP A 154 -14.86 -11.37 7.86
N VAL A 155 -15.25 -12.21 6.88
CA VAL A 155 -14.79 -13.61 6.78
C VAL A 155 -13.29 -13.75 6.51
N ASN A 156 -12.67 -12.77 5.84
CA ASN A 156 -11.24 -12.80 5.54
C ASN A 156 -10.38 -12.30 6.72
N GLY A 157 -11.02 -11.61 7.67
CA GLY A 157 -10.40 -11.08 8.88
C GLY A 157 -9.64 -9.77 8.66
N VAL A 158 -9.72 -9.19 7.46
CA VAL A 158 -9.00 -7.98 7.05
C VAL A 158 -9.98 -6.84 6.82
N ASP A 159 -11.15 -7.12 6.24
CA ASP A 159 -12.16 -6.10 6.01
C ASP A 159 -12.97 -5.85 7.28
N ILE A 160 -13.39 -4.60 7.47
CA ILE A 160 -14.18 -4.18 8.64
C ILE A 160 -15.64 -4.11 8.24
N ALA A 161 -16.46 -4.92 8.91
CA ALA A 161 -17.90 -4.96 8.74
C ALA A 161 -18.59 -4.05 9.76
N LEU A 162 -19.54 -3.24 9.30
CA LEU A 162 -20.36 -2.35 10.11
C LEU A 162 -21.85 -2.72 10.02
N GLY A 163 -22.61 -2.44 11.08
CA GLY A 163 -24.07 -2.57 11.08
C GLY A 163 -24.60 -3.94 11.52
N GLY A 164 -23.77 -4.98 11.53
CA GLY A 164 -24.19 -6.34 11.93
C GLY A 164 -25.25 -6.92 11.00
N GLU A 165 -25.90 -8.02 11.42
CA GLU A 165 -26.84 -8.78 10.57
C GLU A 165 -28.04 -7.96 10.08
N GLN A 166 -28.45 -6.95 10.84
CA GLN A 166 -29.63 -6.13 10.56
C GLN A 166 -29.29 -4.78 9.92
N ASN A 167 -28.05 -4.57 9.48
CA ASN A 167 -27.58 -3.32 8.89
C ASN A 167 -27.96 -2.08 9.73
N HIS A 168 -27.58 -2.08 11.01
CA HIS A 168 -27.91 -1.02 11.96
C HIS A 168 -27.27 0.32 11.55
N MET A 169 -28.04 1.14 10.84
CA MET A 169 -27.61 2.40 10.24
C MET A 169 -26.87 3.36 11.18
N PRO A 170 -27.26 3.54 12.46
CA PRO A 170 -26.50 4.39 13.37
C PRO A 170 -25.07 3.88 13.62
N SER A 171 -24.86 2.55 13.62
CA SER A 171 -23.51 1.96 13.74
C SER A 171 -22.72 2.09 12.45
N VAL A 172 -23.37 1.95 11.30
CA VAL A 172 -22.73 2.18 10.00
C VAL A 172 -22.23 3.61 9.89
N ARG A 173 -23.12 4.60 10.11
CA ARG A 173 -22.76 6.01 10.00
C ARG A 173 -21.64 6.39 10.97
N LYS A 174 -21.81 6.06 12.26
CA LYS A 174 -20.79 6.35 13.27
C LYS A 174 -19.46 5.62 12.99
N GLY A 175 -19.53 4.39 12.47
CA GLY A 175 -18.35 3.63 12.07
C GLY A 175 -17.58 4.31 10.95
N LEU A 176 -18.27 4.72 9.88
CA LEU A 176 -17.66 5.45 8.77
C LEU A 176 -17.06 6.80 9.20
N ASP A 177 -17.77 7.54 10.07
CA ASP A 177 -17.29 8.83 10.58
C ASP A 177 -15.99 8.69 11.39
N LEU A 178 -15.83 7.58 12.14
CA LEU A 178 -14.69 7.33 13.04
C LEU A 178 -13.58 6.47 12.44
N MET A 179 -13.84 5.77 11.34
CA MET A 179 -12.88 4.83 10.71
C MET A 179 -11.52 5.47 10.44
N PRO A 180 -11.43 6.67 9.81
CA PRO A 180 -10.13 7.23 9.47
C PRO A 180 -9.27 7.56 10.71
N GLU A 181 -9.91 7.96 11.82
CA GLU A 181 -9.19 8.20 13.07
C GLU A 181 -8.65 6.89 13.66
N CYS A 182 -9.47 5.85 13.70
CA CYS A 182 -9.08 4.55 14.22
C CYS A 182 -8.01 3.86 13.36
N GLU A 183 -8.07 3.99 12.03
CA GLU A 183 -7.04 3.50 11.11
C GLU A 183 -5.69 4.21 11.36
N ARG A 184 -5.69 5.54 11.52
CA ARG A 184 -4.47 6.29 11.88
C ARG A 184 -3.91 5.88 13.24
N GLN A 185 -4.78 5.65 14.23
CA GLN A 185 -4.37 5.21 15.56
C GLN A 185 -3.72 3.83 15.51
N ALA A 186 -4.31 2.88 14.79
CA ALA A 186 -3.76 1.53 14.62
C ALA A 186 -2.42 1.57 13.87
N ALA A 187 -2.33 2.31 12.77
CA ALA A 187 -1.09 2.46 11.99
C ALA A 187 0.06 3.08 12.80
N ALA A 188 -0.24 3.98 13.74
CA ALA A 188 0.76 4.56 14.63
C ALA A 188 1.34 3.56 15.65
N GLN A 189 0.65 2.46 15.93
CA GLN A 189 1.17 1.40 16.82
C GLN A 189 2.11 0.44 16.08
N LEU A 190 1.93 0.23 14.76
CA LEU A 190 2.79 -0.63 13.94
C LEU A 190 4.22 -0.07 13.74
N LYS A 191 4.41 1.23 14.00
CA LYS A 191 5.70 1.92 13.82
C LYS A 191 6.60 1.89 15.07
N LYS A 192 6.21 1.16 16.11
CA LYS A 192 6.92 1.08 17.40
C LYS A 192 7.57 -0.27 17.58
#